data_AF-A0A1I1PQ60-F1
#
_entry.id   AF-A0A1I1PQ60-F1
#
_cell.length_a   1.000
_cell.length_b   1.000
_cell.length_c   1.000
_cell.angle_alpha   90.00
_cell.angle_beta   90.00
_cell.angle_gamma   90.00
#
_symmetry.space_group_name_H-M   'P 1'
#
loop_
_entity.id
_entity.type
_entity.pdbx_description
1 polymer ?
#
loop_
_entity_poly.entity_id
_entity_poly.type
_entity_poly.pdbx_seq_one_letter_code
_entity_poly.pdbx_strand_id
1 'polypeptide(L)'
;MAAEQNERIQETVQQERKRLLNFIRKRVNNVADAEDILQDVLYQFTEYSRVGSHIDSITAWLFTVTRNKITDWFRKKRETTFSDHTREFDGEETMFLAEIIADPSAQSDAPMTRKIMAEAIMEAIDELPEDQRVVFLQHEIEGKSFKEMSAETGVSVNTLLSRKRYAVLYLRERLAELYQELLKN
;
A
#
# COMPACT_ATOMS: atom_id res chain seq x y z
N MET A 1 4.71 -20.72 -23.49
CA MET A 1 4.82 -21.35 -22.16
C MET A 1 5.81 -20.63 -21.25
N ALA A 2 7.15 -20.84 -21.30
CA ALA A 2 8.08 -20.10 -20.43
C ALA A 2 8.48 -18.70 -20.93
N ALA A 3 8.63 -18.53 -22.25
CA ALA A 3 8.99 -17.25 -22.87
C ALA A 3 7.88 -16.19 -22.70
N GLU A 4 6.64 -16.58 -22.96
CA GLU A 4 5.43 -15.76 -22.79
C GLU A 4 5.19 -15.35 -21.32
N GLN A 5 5.54 -16.21 -20.36
CA GLN A 5 5.49 -15.87 -18.94
C GLN A 5 6.55 -14.83 -18.57
N ASN A 6 7.78 -14.96 -19.08
CA ASN A 6 8.83 -13.98 -18.86
C ASN A 6 8.49 -12.62 -19.48
N GLU A 7 7.84 -12.61 -20.65
CA GLU A 7 7.40 -11.39 -21.32
C GLU A 7 6.34 -10.64 -20.49
N ARG A 8 5.30 -11.34 -20.01
CA ARG A 8 4.28 -10.74 -19.12
C ARG A 8 4.88 -10.20 -17.82
N ILE A 9 5.86 -10.91 -17.24
CA ILE A 9 6.58 -10.44 -16.05
C ILE A 9 7.34 -9.14 -16.36
N GLN A 10 8.06 -9.09 -17.48
CA GLN A 10 8.81 -7.90 -17.88
C GLN A 10 7.91 -6.69 -18.11
N GLU A 11 6.80 -6.88 -18.83
CA GLU A 11 5.81 -5.81 -19.06
C GLU A 11 5.27 -5.25 -17.74
N THR A 12 4.87 -6.14 -16.83
CA THR A 12 4.34 -5.75 -15.51
C THR A 12 5.39 -5.00 -14.68
N VAL A 13 6.63 -5.49 -14.68
CA VAL A 13 7.75 -4.82 -14.00
C VAL A 13 7.93 -3.41 -14.54
N GLN A 14 7.94 -3.22 -15.87
CA GLN A 14 8.13 -1.90 -16.46
C GLN A 14 6.99 -0.93 -16.14
N GLN A 15 5.75 -1.41 -16.14
CA GLN A 15 4.58 -0.61 -15.82
C GLN A 15 4.58 -0.14 -14.36
N GLU A 16 4.89 -1.04 -13.42
CA GLU A 16 4.73 -0.75 -11.98
C GLU A 16 5.96 -0.09 -11.35
N ARG A 17 7.15 -0.24 -11.95
CA ARG A 17 8.43 0.25 -11.37
C ARG A 17 8.36 1.70 -10.92
N LYS A 18 7.86 2.61 -11.78
CA LYS A 18 7.81 4.04 -11.47
C LYS A 18 6.83 4.35 -10.33
N ARG A 19 5.70 3.64 -10.28
CA ARG A 19 4.66 3.84 -9.26
C ARG A 19 5.13 3.35 -7.90
N LEU A 20 5.73 2.16 -7.87
CA LEU A 20 6.34 1.59 -6.66
C LEU A 20 7.49 2.45 -6.15
N LEU A 21 8.40 2.91 -7.04
CA LEU A 21 9.50 3.79 -6.63
C LEU A 21 8.98 5.09 -6.02
N ASN A 22 8.00 5.73 -6.64
CA ASN A 22 7.40 6.96 -6.10
C ASN A 22 6.72 6.71 -4.75
N PHE A 23 6.06 5.57 -4.59
CA PHE A 23 5.44 5.16 -3.32
C PHE A 23 6.47 4.96 -2.20
N ILE A 24 7.60 4.30 -2.52
CA ILE A 24 8.71 4.06 -1.58
C ILE A 24 9.39 5.38 -1.22
N ARG A 25 9.70 6.24 -2.20
CA ARG A 25 10.40 7.52 -1.98
C ARG A 25 9.63 8.53 -1.13
N LYS A 26 8.31 8.40 -1.03
CA LYS A 26 7.50 9.19 -0.09
C LYS A 26 7.70 8.76 1.38
N ARG A 27 8.22 7.56 1.61
CA ARG A 27 8.39 6.93 2.94
C ARG A 27 9.86 6.74 3.32
N VAL A 28 10.74 6.60 2.33
CA VAL A 28 12.18 6.38 2.49
C VAL A 28 12.92 7.53 1.83
N ASN A 29 13.56 8.36 2.67
CA ASN A 29 14.19 9.61 2.24
C ASN A 29 15.47 9.42 1.41
N ASN A 30 16.16 8.29 1.57
CA ASN A 30 17.37 7.99 0.82
C ASN A 30 17.01 7.31 -0.51
N VAL A 31 17.54 7.85 -1.61
CA VAL A 31 17.30 7.34 -2.97
C VAL A 31 17.85 5.92 -3.14
N ALA A 32 19.06 5.64 -2.62
CA ALA A 32 19.67 4.32 -2.73
C ALA A 32 18.84 3.25 -1.99
N ASP A 33 18.46 3.55 -0.74
CA ASP A 33 17.60 2.66 0.04
C ASP A 33 16.24 2.41 -0.63
N ALA A 34 15.67 3.44 -1.27
CA ALA A 34 14.41 3.31 -1.99
C ALA A 34 14.54 2.42 -3.25
N GLU A 35 15.66 2.53 -3.97
CA GLU A 35 15.96 1.68 -5.13
C GLU A 35 16.24 0.23 -4.72
N ASP A 36 16.94 0.00 -3.61
CA ASP A 36 17.19 -1.34 -3.07
C ASP A 36 15.88 -2.04 -2.68
N ILE A 37 14.99 -1.33 -1.96
CA ILE A 37 13.66 -1.86 -1.61
C ILE A 37 12.85 -2.19 -2.86
N LEU A 38 12.87 -1.32 -3.87
CA LEU A 38 12.18 -1.56 -5.13
C LEU A 38 12.73 -2.81 -5.83
N GLN A 39 14.05 -2.98 -5.88
CA GLN A 39 14.67 -4.13 -6.50
C GLN A 39 14.28 -5.43 -5.79
N ASP A 40 14.24 -5.42 -4.46
CA ASP A 40 13.79 -6.54 -3.62
C ASP A 40 12.34 -6.96 -3.92
N VAL A 41 11.44 -5.99 -4.08
CA VAL A 41 10.02 -6.23 -4.43
C VAL A 41 9.91 -6.87 -5.80
N LEU A 42 10.58 -6.30 -6.81
CA LEU A 42 10.52 -6.81 -8.18
C LEU A 42 11.15 -8.20 -8.28
N TYR A 43 12.22 -8.46 -7.52
CA TYR A 43 12.81 -9.80 -7.44
C TYR A 43 11.81 -10.83 -6.88
N GLN A 44 11.16 -10.52 -5.75
CA GLN A 44 10.13 -11.40 -5.19
C GLN A 44 8.96 -11.63 -6.17
N PHE A 45 8.55 -10.59 -6.90
CA PHE A 45 7.53 -10.72 -7.94
C PHE A 45 7.95 -11.70 -9.03
N THR A 46 9.19 -11.60 -9.53
CA THR A 46 9.68 -12.50 -10.57
C THR A 46 9.73 -13.96 -10.12
N GLU A 47 10.19 -14.21 -8.89
CA GLU A 47 10.25 -15.56 -8.32
C GLU A 47 8.84 -16.12 -8.10
N TYR A 48 7.95 -15.33 -7.50
CA TYR A 48 6.56 -15.75 -7.24
C TYR A 48 5.80 -16.05 -8.53
N SER A 49 5.99 -15.20 -9.56
CA SER A 49 5.36 -15.38 -10.87
C SER A 49 5.87 -16.62 -11.60
N ARG A 50 7.14 -17.00 -11.43
CA ARG A 50 7.74 -18.21 -12.04
C ARG A 50 7.22 -19.51 -11.43
N VAL A 51 6.86 -19.50 -10.16
CA VAL A 51 6.29 -20.67 -9.46
C VAL A 51 4.85 -20.98 -9.90
N GLY A 52 4.22 -20.09 -10.68
CA GLY A 52 2.91 -20.33 -11.28
C GLY A 52 1.74 -20.06 -10.32
N SER A 53 1.99 -19.36 -9.21
CA SER A 53 0.96 -18.94 -8.28
C SER A 53 -0.02 -17.97 -8.95
N HIS A 54 -1.33 -18.21 -8.77
CA HIS A 54 -2.35 -17.29 -9.25
C HIS A 54 -2.40 -16.06 -8.36
N ILE A 55 -2.27 -14.88 -8.95
CA ILE A 55 -2.44 -13.60 -8.26
C ILE A 55 -3.69 -12.93 -8.84
N ASP A 56 -4.72 -12.77 -8.02
CA ASP A 56 -5.99 -12.15 -8.44
C ASP A 56 -5.78 -10.69 -8.87
N SER A 57 -4.91 -9.95 -8.18
CA SER A 57 -4.48 -8.59 -8.56
C SER A 57 -2.98 -8.40 -8.31
N ILE A 58 -2.21 -8.37 -9.39
CA ILE A 58 -0.75 -8.22 -9.34
C ILE A 58 -0.35 -6.89 -8.67
N THR A 59 -1.06 -5.81 -9.00
CA THR A 59 -0.80 -4.50 -8.42
C THR A 59 -1.04 -4.52 -6.90
N ALA A 60 -2.16 -5.06 -6.43
CA ALA A 60 -2.42 -5.16 -4.98
C ALA A 60 -1.30 -5.95 -4.27
N TRP A 61 -0.93 -7.11 -4.83
CA TRP A 61 0.15 -7.93 -4.28
C TRP A 61 1.49 -7.17 -4.23
N LEU A 62 1.88 -6.47 -5.31
CA LEU A 62 3.11 -5.69 -5.38
C LEU A 62 3.15 -4.60 -4.31
N PHE A 63 2.04 -3.90 -4.08
CA PHE A 63 1.97 -2.84 -3.06
C PHE A 63 1.97 -3.41 -1.63
N THR A 64 1.35 -4.58 -1.39
CA THR A 64 1.45 -5.30 -0.11
C THR A 64 2.89 -5.72 0.18
N VAL A 65 3.57 -6.36 -0.78
CA VAL A 65 4.98 -6.75 -0.65
C VAL A 65 5.88 -5.53 -0.44
N THR A 66 5.67 -4.45 -1.22
CA THR A 66 6.42 -3.20 -1.06
C THR A 66 6.30 -2.63 0.35
N ARG A 67 5.09 -2.65 0.92
CA ARG A 67 4.88 -2.15 2.27
C ARG A 67 5.57 -3.03 3.32
N ASN A 68 5.50 -4.36 3.18
CA ASN A 68 6.22 -5.28 4.06
C ASN A 68 7.72 -5.02 4.02
N LYS A 69 8.29 -4.79 2.83
CA LYS A 69 9.71 -4.46 2.65
C LYS A 69 10.10 -3.13 3.29
N ILE A 70 9.26 -2.09 3.18
CA ILE A 70 9.49 -0.81 3.87
C ILE A 70 9.47 -1.02 5.39
N THR A 71 8.48 -1.75 5.92
CA THR A 71 8.38 -2.06 7.36
C THR A 71 9.61 -2.83 7.85
N ASP A 72 10.04 -3.84 7.12
CA ASP A 72 11.24 -4.62 7.42
C ASP A 72 12.51 -3.76 7.40
N TRP A 73 12.63 -2.86 6.42
CA TRP A 73 13.77 -1.94 6.33
C TRP A 73 13.83 -1.01 7.56
N PHE A 74 12.70 -0.44 7.98
CA PHE A 74 12.64 0.38 9.20
C PHE A 74 12.90 -0.44 10.47
N ARG A 75 12.43 -1.69 10.54
CA ARG A 75 12.72 -2.60 11.65
C ARG A 75 14.22 -2.87 11.76
N LYS A 76 14.87 -3.27 10.66
CA LYS A 76 16.32 -3.53 10.62
C LYS A 76 17.13 -2.29 10.95
N LYS A 77 16.73 -1.12 10.45
CA LYS A 77 17.40 0.15 10.77
C LYS A 77 17.28 0.53 12.24
N ARG A 78 16.16 0.20 12.88
CA ARG A 78 16.01 0.32 14.33
C ARG A 78 16.88 -0.69 15.08
N GLU A 79 16.95 -1.94 14.64
CA GLU A 79 17.81 -2.97 15.24
C GLU A 79 19.30 -2.64 15.12
N THR A 80 19.75 -2.01 14.03
CA THR A 80 21.14 -1.54 13.88
C THR A 80 21.44 -0.26 14.65
N THR A 81 20.43 0.53 15.01
CA THR A 81 20.56 1.76 15.81
C THR A 81 20.36 1.52 17.31
N PHE A 82 19.63 0.47 17.68
CA PHE A 82 19.30 0.08 19.05
C PHE A 82 19.67 -1.39 19.29
N SER A 83 20.94 -1.63 19.60
CA SER A 83 21.32 -2.72 20.50
C SER A 83 20.88 -2.37 21.93
N ASP A 84 19.57 -2.23 22.17
CA ASP A 84 18.96 -2.62 23.45
C ASP A 84 17.43 -2.54 23.37
N HIS A 85 16.82 -3.58 23.94
CA HIS A 85 15.42 -3.69 24.35
C HIS A 85 14.31 -3.90 23.31
N THR A 86 13.96 -5.19 23.25
CA THR A 86 12.61 -5.76 23.25
C THR A 86 11.98 -6.03 21.88
N ARG A 87 12.09 -7.33 21.53
CA ARG A 87 11.33 -8.05 20.51
C ARG A 87 9.83 -8.10 20.85
N GLU A 88 9.08 -8.44 19.81
CA GLU A 88 7.68 -8.88 19.81
C GLU A 88 6.64 -7.76 19.73
N PHE A 89 6.11 -7.55 18.52
CA PHE A 89 4.71 -7.84 18.26
C PHE A 89 4.58 -8.14 16.75
N ASP A 90 4.35 -9.42 16.48
CA ASP A 90 4.17 -10.05 15.18
C ASP A 90 2.66 -10.24 14.93
N GLY A 91 2.25 -10.17 13.66
CA GLY A 91 0.92 -10.55 13.20
C GLY A 91 -0.20 -9.53 13.43
N GLU A 92 -0.35 -8.55 12.54
CA GLU A 92 -1.66 -7.91 12.40
C GLU A 92 -1.92 -7.50 10.94
N GLU A 93 -2.93 -8.18 10.38
CA GLU A 93 -3.54 -8.02 9.07
C GLU A 93 -4.01 -6.56 8.89
N THR A 94 -3.08 -5.71 8.49
CA THR A 94 -3.36 -4.30 8.28
C THR A 94 -3.99 -4.17 6.90
N MET A 95 -5.32 -4.21 6.80
CA MET A 95 -5.99 -3.94 5.53
C MET A 95 -5.59 -2.53 5.07
N PHE A 96 -4.96 -2.46 3.89
CA PHE A 96 -4.48 -1.20 3.33
C PHE A 96 -5.37 -0.74 2.17
N LEU A 97 -5.47 0.58 1.98
CA LEU A 97 -6.23 1.17 0.87
C LEU A 97 -5.79 0.62 -0.50
N ALA A 98 -4.51 0.26 -0.65
CA ALA A 98 -3.96 -0.31 -1.87
C ALA A 98 -4.45 -1.74 -2.18
N GLU A 99 -4.91 -2.51 -1.18
CA GLU A 99 -5.57 -3.80 -1.39
C GLU A 99 -7.03 -3.64 -1.81
N ILE A 100 -7.60 -2.45 -1.61
CA ILE A 100 -9.00 -2.10 -1.91
C ILE A 100 -9.13 -1.43 -3.26
N ILE A 101 -8.17 -0.59 -3.63
CA ILE A 101 -8.06 0.00 -4.96
C ILE A 101 -7.39 -1.04 -5.85
N ALA A 102 -8.12 -2.10 -6.23
CA ALA A 102 -7.79 -2.87 -7.40
C ALA A 102 -7.64 -1.88 -8.56
N ASP A 103 -6.43 -1.73 -9.06
CA ASP A 103 -6.04 -0.60 -9.87
C ASP A 103 -6.64 -0.66 -11.29
N PRO A 104 -7.55 0.27 -11.68
CA PRO A 104 -8.03 0.40 -13.04
C PRO A 104 -7.12 1.32 -13.88
N SER A 105 -6.09 1.94 -13.29
CA SER A 105 -5.11 2.70 -14.08
C SER A 105 -4.26 1.79 -14.96
N ALA A 106 -4.30 0.47 -14.74
CA ALA A 106 -3.79 -0.53 -15.66
C ALA A 106 -4.67 -0.72 -16.92
N GLN A 107 -5.92 -0.22 -16.95
CA GLN A 107 -6.84 -0.43 -18.09
C GLN A 107 -7.53 0.82 -18.66
N SER A 108 -7.57 1.96 -17.97
CA SER A 108 -8.15 3.20 -18.52
C SER A 108 -7.15 4.35 -18.63
N ASP A 109 -6.70 4.63 -19.86
CA ASP A 109 -5.82 5.76 -20.21
C ASP A 109 -6.53 7.13 -20.20
N ALA A 110 -7.78 7.21 -19.71
CA ALA A 110 -8.58 8.43 -19.77
C ALA A 110 -8.32 9.37 -18.57
N PRO A 111 -7.80 10.60 -18.79
CA PRO A 111 -7.64 11.61 -17.73
C PRO A 111 -8.93 11.93 -16.97
N MET A 112 -10.08 11.79 -17.62
CA MET A 112 -11.40 12.06 -17.03
C MET A 112 -11.76 11.02 -15.96
N THR A 113 -11.57 9.73 -16.23
CA THR A 113 -11.83 8.65 -15.26
C THR A 113 -10.97 8.79 -14.01
N ARG A 114 -9.70 9.20 -14.18
CA ARG A 114 -8.81 9.48 -13.04
C ARG A 114 -9.29 10.64 -12.18
N LYS A 115 -9.83 11.70 -12.79
CA LYS A 115 -10.39 12.85 -12.07
C LYS A 115 -11.63 12.44 -11.26
N ILE A 116 -12.57 11.73 -11.88
CA ILE A 116 -13.79 11.24 -11.22
C ILE A 116 -13.44 10.34 -10.03
N MET A 117 -12.49 9.40 -10.21
CA MET A 117 -12.02 8.55 -9.13
C MET A 117 -11.36 9.33 -8.00
N ALA A 118 -10.54 10.35 -8.31
CA ALA A 118 -9.89 11.17 -7.30
C ALA A 118 -10.89 12.00 -6.48
N GLU A 119 -11.91 12.57 -7.14
CA GLU A 119 -13.00 13.31 -6.48
C GLU A 119 -13.79 12.39 -5.55
N ALA A 120 -14.17 11.20 -6.01
CA ALA A 120 -14.90 10.24 -5.19
C ALA A 120 -14.10 9.72 -3.98
N ILE A 121 -12.79 9.53 -4.13
CA ILE A 121 -11.91 9.15 -3.01
C ILE A 121 -11.89 10.27 -1.96
N MET A 122 -11.81 11.54 -2.38
CA MET A 122 -11.82 12.68 -1.46
C MET A 122 -13.16 12.80 -0.73
N GLU A 123 -14.28 12.68 -1.44
CA GLU A 123 -15.62 12.67 -0.82
C GLU A 123 -15.77 11.53 0.20
N ALA A 124 -15.36 10.31 -0.16
CA ALA A 124 -15.45 9.17 0.75
C ALA A 124 -14.57 9.32 1.99
N ILE A 125 -13.41 10.00 1.87
CA ILE A 125 -12.57 10.34 3.02
C ILE A 125 -13.25 11.37 3.91
N ASP A 126 -13.97 12.34 3.33
CA ASP A 126 -14.67 13.39 4.09
C ASP A 126 -15.93 12.88 4.81
N GLU A 127 -16.51 11.78 4.35
CA GLU A 127 -17.63 11.10 5.01
C GLU A 127 -17.20 10.30 6.26
N LEU A 128 -15.89 10.05 6.45
CA LEU A 128 -15.38 9.32 7.61
C LEU A 128 -15.57 10.10 8.93
N PRO A 129 -15.82 9.41 10.06
CA PRO A 129 -15.70 10.01 11.38
C PRO A 129 -14.30 10.62 11.59
N GLU A 130 -14.23 11.79 12.21
CA GLU A 130 -12.99 12.58 12.36
C GLU A 130 -11.81 11.74 12.88
N ASP A 131 -12.04 11.00 13.95
CA ASP A 131 -11.03 10.12 14.57
C ASP A 131 -10.48 9.04 13.62
N GLN A 132 -11.30 8.56 12.69
CA GLN A 132 -10.92 7.56 11.70
C GLN A 132 -10.19 8.21 10.52
N ARG A 133 -10.71 9.35 10.06
CA ARG A 133 -10.11 10.18 8.99
C ARG A 133 -8.70 10.61 9.35
N VAL A 134 -8.50 11.17 10.53
CA VAL A 134 -7.18 11.65 10.99
C VAL A 134 -6.16 10.51 11.02
N VAL A 135 -6.51 9.37 11.64
CA VAL A 135 -5.62 8.21 11.70
C VAL A 135 -5.32 7.67 10.31
N PHE A 136 -6.32 7.62 9.43
CA PHE A 136 -6.14 7.19 8.05
C PHE A 136 -5.17 8.08 7.28
N LEU A 137 -5.34 9.41 7.35
CA LEU A 137 -4.52 10.38 6.65
C LEU A 137 -3.09 10.40 7.20
N GLN A 138 -2.91 10.45 8.52
CA GLN A 138 -1.59 10.42 9.15
C GLN A 138 -0.82 9.14 8.78
N HIS A 139 -1.51 8.00 8.71
CA HIS A 139 -0.85 6.75 8.35
C HIS A 139 -0.55 6.62 6.85
N GLU A 140 -1.53 6.90 5.96
CA GLU A 140 -1.36 6.64 4.52
C GLU A 140 -0.69 7.76 3.75
N ILE A 141 -0.90 9.01 4.19
CA ILE A 141 -0.41 10.21 3.49
C ILE A 141 0.88 10.70 4.15
N GLU A 142 0.87 10.86 5.47
CA GLU A 142 2.04 11.36 6.21
C GLU A 142 3.05 10.25 6.57
N GLY A 143 2.64 8.98 6.47
CA GLY A 143 3.51 7.83 6.74
C GLY A 143 3.81 7.59 8.21
N LYS A 144 3.07 8.21 9.14
CA LYS A 144 3.26 8.04 10.59
C LYS A 144 2.93 6.62 11.02
N SER A 145 3.74 6.05 11.89
CA SER A 145 3.44 4.78 12.55
C SER A 145 2.41 4.96 13.67
N PHE A 146 1.66 3.89 14.00
CA PHE A 146 0.73 3.93 15.13
C PHE A 146 1.43 4.21 16.47
N LYS A 147 2.71 3.85 16.60
CA LYS A 147 3.51 4.15 17.79
C LYS A 147 3.79 5.65 17.90
N GLU A 148 4.15 6.31 16.81
CA GLU A 148 4.35 7.77 16.78
C GLU A 148 3.04 8.50 17.09
N MET A 149 1.94 8.12 16.43
CA MET A 149 0.61 8.68 16.73
C MET A 149 0.20 8.46 18.19
N SER A 150 0.47 7.27 18.74
CA SER A 150 0.18 6.95 20.14
C SER A 150 0.99 7.81 21.11
N ALA A 151 2.28 8.03 20.82
CA ALA A 151 3.14 8.89 21.62
C ALA A 151 2.73 10.37 21.55
N GLU A 152 2.27 10.85 20.40
CA GLU A 152 1.82 12.24 20.20
C GLU A 152 0.46 12.52 20.85
N THR A 153 -0.47 11.56 20.77
CA THR A 153 -1.88 11.78 21.14
C THR A 153 -2.29 11.16 22.48
N GLY A 154 -1.47 10.24 23.02
CA GLY A 154 -1.82 9.44 24.21
C GLY A 154 -2.86 8.34 23.94
N VAL A 155 -3.35 8.20 22.71
CA VAL A 155 -4.31 7.14 22.33
C VAL A 155 -3.57 5.81 22.20
N SER A 156 -4.16 4.70 22.66
CA SER A 156 -3.52 3.39 22.56
C SER A 156 -3.39 2.92 21.10
N VAL A 157 -2.29 2.22 20.80
CA VAL A 157 -2.01 1.66 19.47
C VAL A 157 -3.19 0.82 18.95
N ASN A 158 -3.80 -0.01 19.81
CA ASN A 158 -4.96 -0.83 19.44
C ASN A 158 -6.19 -0.01 19.02
N THR A 159 -6.38 1.16 19.65
CA THR A 159 -7.48 2.07 19.28
C THR A 159 -7.20 2.71 17.92
N LEU A 160 -5.96 3.11 17.65
CA LEU A 160 -5.56 3.66 16.35
C LEU A 160 -5.69 2.62 15.24
N LEU A 161 -5.28 1.37 15.49
CA LEU A 161 -5.49 0.25 14.58
C LEU A 161 -6.97 0.02 14.28
N SER A 162 -7.82 0.02 15.31
CA SER A 162 -9.27 -0.13 15.14
C SER A 162 -9.86 1.00 14.30
N ARG A 163 -9.50 2.26 14.60
CA ARG A 163 -9.92 3.45 13.82
C ARG A 163 -9.49 3.34 12.36
N LYS A 164 -8.25 2.91 12.12
CA LYS A 164 -7.72 2.67 10.77
C LYS A 164 -8.52 1.60 10.04
N ARG A 165 -8.79 0.46 10.70
CA ARG A 165 -9.58 -0.64 10.14
C ARG A 165 -10.97 -0.19 9.73
N TYR A 166 -11.67 0.55 10.59
CA TYR A 166 -13.02 1.05 10.27
C TYR A 166 -13.00 2.05 9.10
N ALA A 167 -12.01 2.94 9.04
CA ALA A 167 -11.84 3.84 7.90
C ALA A 167 -11.71 3.07 6.59
N VAL A 168 -10.86 2.04 6.61
CA VAL A 168 -10.56 1.21 5.45
C VAL A 168 -11.78 0.41 4.98
N LEU A 169 -12.55 -0.18 5.90
CA LEU A 169 -13.78 -0.90 5.57
C LEU A 169 -14.82 0.01 4.95
N TYR A 170 -15.01 1.20 5.51
CA TYR A 170 -15.94 2.19 4.99
C TYR A 170 -15.58 2.63 3.56
N LEU A 171 -14.33 3.03 3.34
CA LEU A 171 -13.85 3.46 2.02
C LEU A 171 -14.01 2.35 0.98
N ARG A 172 -13.82 1.08 1.37
CA ARG A 172 -14.04 -0.06 0.49
C ARG A 172 -15.48 -0.16 0.03
N GLU A 173 -16.42 -0.15 0.97
CA GLU A 173 -17.85 -0.25 0.66
C GLU A 173 -18.30 0.93 -0.20
N ARG A 174 -17.93 2.15 0.21
CA ARG A 174 -18.31 3.40 -0.44
C ARG A 174 -17.80 3.53 -1.88
N LEU A 175 -16.59 3.04 -2.15
CA LEU A 175 -15.98 3.12 -3.47
C LEU A 175 -16.34 1.92 -4.35
N ALA A 176 -16.72 0.77 -3.78
CA ALA A 176 -17.04 -0.44 -4.54
C ALA A 176 -18.16 -0.23 -5.57
N GLU A 177 -19.19 0.56 -5.23
CA GLU A 177 -20.29 0.89 -6.15
C GLU A 177 -19.78 1.67 -7.37
N LEU A 178 -18.97 2.71 -7.14
CA LEU A 178 -18.36 3.50 -8.21
C LEU A 178 -17.42 2.66 -9.09
N TYR A 179 -16.65 1.76 -8.48
CA TYR A 179 -15.82 0.81 -9.23
C TYR A 179 -16.66 -0.08 -10.15
N GLN A 180 -17.80 -0.58 -9.67
CA GLN A 180 -18.69 -1.40 -10.51
C GLN A 180 -19.34 -0.60 -11.65
N GLU A 181 -19.67 0.66 -11.44
CA GLU A 181 -20.23 1.52 -12.50
C GLU A 181 -19.19 1.86 -13.57
N LEU A 182 -17.95 2.18 -13.16
CA LEU A 182 -16.88 2.53 -14.09
C LEU A 182 -16.33 1.34 -14.89
N LEU A 183 -16.49 0.10 -14.39
CA LEU A 183 -16.12 -1.12 -15.11
C LEU A 183 -17.21 -1.63 -16.08
N LYS A 184 -18.44 -1.13 -15.96
CA LYS A 184 -19.57 -1.52 -16.84
C LYS A 184 -19.68 -0.67 -18.11
N ASN A 185 -18.98 0.45 -18.19
CA ASN A 185 -18.92 1.35 -19.35
C ASN A 185 -17.60 1.20 -20.10
#